data_AF-A0A412PL77-F1
#
_entry.id   AF-A0A412PL77-F1
#
_cell.length_a   1.000
_cell.length_b   1.000
_cell.length_c   1.000
_cell.angle_alpha   90.00
_cell.angle_beta   90.00
_cell.angle_gamma   90.00
#
_symmetry.space_group_name_H-M   'P 1'
#
loop_
_entity.id
_entity.type
_entity.pdbx_description
1 polymer ?
#
loop_
_entity_poly.entity_id
_entity_poly.type
_entity_poly.pdbx_seq_one_letter_code
_entity_poly.pdbx_strand_id
1 'polypeptide(L)'
;MPKAEITYKPVGVNEKATHGDYAHLLQQWEGLGISTAKKWVDEMRKHPDFRMFVNNPTHKIVFIDYEGFKLFVKWKSRNRYKAKKETLVEMLDDIDKEQRIYKRMAKIEVA
;
A
#
# COMPACT_ATOMS: atom_id res chain seq x y z
N MET A 1 20.06 11.46 35.23
CA MET A 1 19.30 10.50 34.40
C MET A 1 18.45 11.30 33.43
N PRO A 2 18.50 11.05 32.11
CA PRO A 2 17.61 11.74 31.18
C PRO A 2 16.16 11.31 31.47
N LYS A 3 15.26 12.28 31.63
CA LYS A 3 13.83 12.04 31.81
C LYS A 3 13.31 11.41 30.52
N ALA A 4 12.80 10.18 30.60
CA ALA A 4 11.97 9.64 29.53
C ALA A 4 10.68 10.48 29.47
N GLU A 5 10.46 11.18 28.37
CA GLU A 5 9.15 11.79 28.10
C GLU A 5 8.15 10.66 27.87
N ILE A 6 7.33 10.40 28.90
CA ILE A 6 6.23 9.45 28.80
C ILE A 6 5.09 10.17 28.08
N THR A 7 4.95 9.92 26.78
CA THR A 7 3.83 10.41 25.99
C THR A 7 2.56 9.62 26.36
N TYR A 8 1.69 10.21 27.20
CA TYR A 8 0.41 9.60 27.56
C TYR A 8 -0.63 9.85 26.45
N LYS A 9 -1.09 8.80 25.77
CA LYS A 9 -2.24 8.87 24.85
C LYS A 9 -3.52 8.51 25.62
N PRO A 10 -4.60 9.31 25.52
CA PRO A 10 -5.86 9.01 26.20
C PRO A 10 -6.53 7.74 25.63
N VAL A 11 -7.26 7.03 26.49
CA VAL A 11 -7.85 5.67 26.28
C VAL A 11 -8.88 5.59 25.13
N GLY A 12 -9.19 6.71 24.45
CA GLY A 12 -10.22 6.80 23.41
C GLY A 12 -9.74 7.02 21.98
N VAL A 13 -8.43 6.93 21.69
CA VAL A 13 -7.93 7.10 20.32
C VAL A 13 -8.14 5.80 19.55
N ASN A 14 -9.22 5.74 18.76
CA ASN A 14 -9.39 4.73 17.71
C ASN A 14 -8.36 4.98 16.60
N GLU A 15 -7.12 4.54 16.80
CA GLU A 15 -6.12 4.55 15.74
C GLU A 15 -6.55 3.56 14.66
N LYS A 16 -6.70 4.06 13.42
CA LYS A 16 -6.98 3.19 12.28
C LYS A 16 -5.80 2.26 12.08
N ALA A 17 -6.06 0.96 12.07
CA ALA A 17 -5.04 -0.02 11.74
C ALA A 17 -4.47 0.30 10.34
N THR A 18 -3.15 0.32 10.22
CA THR A 18 -2.44 0.49 8.94
C THR A 18 -2.11 -0.85 8.29
N HIS A 19 -2.20 -1.93 9.07
CA HIS A 19 -1.94 -3.30 8.65
C HIS A 19 -3.08 -4.22 9.04
N GLY A 20 -3.21 -5.33 8.32
CA GLY A 20 -4.16 -6.37 8.65
C GLY A 20 -3.78 -7.74 8.12
N ASP A 21 -4.49 -8.76 8.61
CA ASP A 21 -4.48 -10.07 7.99
C ASP A 21 -5.34 -10.08 6.71
N TYR A 22 -5.53 -11.27 6.13
CA TYR A 22 -6.38 -11.40 4.94
C TYR A 22 -7.83 -10.97 5.20
N ALA A 23 -8.42 -11.29 6.36
CA ALA A 23 -9.82 -10.97 6.63
C ALA A 23 -10.04 -9.45 6.64
N HIS A 24 -9.14 -8.71 7.30
CA HIS A 24 -9.22 -7.25 7.34
C HIS A 24 -8.89 -6.61 5.99
N LEU A 25 -7.96 -7.19 5.22
CA LEU A 25 -7.70 -6.74 3.86
C LEU A 25 -8.95 -6.85 2.98
N LEU A 26 -9.68 -7.96 3.07
CA LEU A 26 -10.89 -8.18 2.28
C LEU A 26 -12.01 -7.20 2.62
N GLN A 27 -12.10 -6.74 3.88
CA GLN A 27 -13.06 -5.69 4.27
C GLN A 27 -12.77 -4.34 3.60
N GLN A 28 -11.49 -4.05 3.29
CA GLN A 28 -11.10 -2.81 2.60
C GLN A 28 -11.25 -2.90 1.08
N TRP A 29 -11.25 -4.11 0.52
CA TRP A 29 -11.26 -4.36 -0.93
C TRP A 29 -12.47 -5.18 -1.34
N GLU A 30 -13.62 -4.52 -1.47
CA GLU A 30 -14.86 -5.15 -1.92
C GLU A 30 -14.66 -5.85 -3.28
N GLY A 31 -15.08 -7.11 -3.37
CA GLY A 31 -14.89 -7.95 -4.56
C GLY A 31 -13.55 -8.69 -4.64
N LEU A 32 -12.60 -8.46 -3.72
CA LEU A 32 -11.39 -9.27 -3.63
C LEU A 32 -11.71 -10.64 -3.00
N GLY A 33 -11.36 -11.72 -3.70
CA GLY A 33 -11.47 -13.07 -3.15
C GLY A 33 -10.26 -13.44 -2.27
N ILE A 34 -10.46 -14.27 -1.25
CA ILE A 34 -9.38 -14.73 -0.35
C ILE A 34 -8.25 -15.46 -1.08
N SER A 35 -8.58 -16.25 -2.12
CA SER A 35 -7.60 -16.96 -2.95
C SER A 35 -6.71 -15.98 -3.73
N THR A 36 -7.33 -14.97 -4.34
CA THR A 36 -6.64 -13.89 -5.05
C THR A 36 -5.77 -13.07 -4.10
N ALA A 37 -6.28 -12.72 -2.92
CA ALA A 37 -5.53 -11.98 -1.91
C ALA A 37 -4.26 -12.75 -1.50
N LYS A 38 -4.38 -14.04 -1.17
CA LYS A 38 -3.23 -14.90 -0.84
C LYS A 38 -2.20 -14.94 -1.96
N LYS A 39 -2.65 -15.17 -3.20
CA LYS A 39 -1.77 -15.18 -4.37
C LYS A 39 -1.03 -13.85 -4.54
N TRP A 40 -1.71 -12.72 -4.39
CA TRP A 40 -1.10 -11.41 -4.56
C TRP A 40 -0.13 -11.07 -3.44
N VAL A 41 -0.45 -11.41 -2.19
CA VAL A 41 0.46 -11.23 -1.07
C VAL A 41 1.70 -12.14 -1.22
N ASP A 42 1.55 -13.36 -1.73
CA ASP A 42 2.68 -14.23 -2.07
C ASP A 42 3.57 -13.63 -3.17
N GLU A 43 2.98 -12.98 -4.17
CA GLU A 43 3.72 -12.24 -5.19
C GLU A 43 4.46 -11.03 -4.58
N MET A 44 3.80 -10.26 -3.71
CA MET A 44 4.42 -9.14 -3.00
C MET A 44 5.65 -9.59 -2.20
N ARG A 45 5.57 -10.70 -1.46
CA ARG A 45 6.71 -11.25 -0.69
C ARG A 45 7.93 -11.56 -1.55
N LYS A 46 7.72 -11.96 -2.80
CA LYS A 46 8.79 -12.33 -3.74
C LYS A 46 9.29 -11.14 -4.55
N HIS A 47 8.58 -10.00 -4.52
CA HIS A 47 8.91 -8.83 -5.32
C HIS A 47 9.91 -7.93 -4.57
N PRO A 48 11.02 -7.49 -5.21
CA PRO A 48 12.05 -6.67 -4.56
C PRO A 48 11.48 -5.38 -3.96
N ASP A 49 10.58 -4.72 -4.69
CA ASP A 49 10.00 -3.44 -4.28
C ASP A 49 8.77 -3.54 -3.37
N PHE A 50 8.12 -4.72 -3.26
CA PHE A 50 6.87 -4.84 -2.49
C PHE A 50 6.98 -5.72 -1.25
N ARG A 51 8.06 -6.50 -1.11
CA ARG A 51 8.26 -7.39 0.05
C ARG A 51 8.24 -6.67 1.39
N MET A 52 8.65 -5.39 1.42
CA MET A 52 8.68 -4.56 2.63
C MET A 52 7.28 -4.24 3.20
N PHE A 53 6.22 -4.41 2.40
CA PHE A 53 4.83 -4.16 2.81
C PHE A 53 4.14 -5.40 3.38
N VAL A 54 4.86 -6.51 3.54
CA VAL A 54 4.30 -7.77 4.06
C VAL A 54 5.18 -8.27 5.19
N ASN A 55 4.65 -8.23 6.40
CA ASN A 55 5.31 -8.73 7.60
C ASN A 55 4.80 -10.14 7.94
N ASN A 56 5.70 -11.11 7.98
CA ASN A 56 5.42 -12.49 8.36
C ASN A 56 6.21 -12.86 9.63
N PRO A 57 5.74 -12.43 10.82
CA PRO A 57 6.44 -12.73 12.06
C PRO A 57 6.47 -14.24 12.38
N THR A 58 5.51 -15.01 11.84
CA THR A 58 5.47 -16.48 11.94
C THR A 58 4.90 -17.09 10.65
N HIS A 59 4.92 -18.42 10.55
CA HIS A 59 4.35 -19.15 9.40
C HIS A 59 2.81 -19.06 9.31
N LYS A 60 2.11 -18.65 10.38
CA LYS A 60 0.63 -18.53 10.40
C LYS A 60 0.12 -17.11 10.35
N ILE A 61 0.97 -16.13 10.66
CA ILE A 61 0.57 -14.73 10.82
C ILE A 61 1.15 -13.91 9.66
N VAL A 62 0.29 -13.06 9.09
CA VAL A 62 0.70 -12.05 8.11
C VAL A 62 0.07 -10.73 8.49
N PHE A 63 0.87 -9.66 8.40
CA PHE A 63 0.39 -8.28 8.46
C PHE A 63 0.73 -7.61 7.13
N ILE A 64 -0.31 -7.23 6.41
CA ILE A 64 -0.25 -6.62 5.08
C ILE A 64 -0.46 -5.12 5.26
N ASP A 65 0.50 -4.31 4.85
CA ASP A 65 0.34 -2.85 4.82
C ASP A 65 -0.72 -2.47 3.76
N TYR A 66 -1.74 -1.72 4.16
CA TYR A 66 -2.86 -1.40 3.28
C TYR A 66 -2.48 -0.49 2.12
N GLU A 67 -1.62 0.52 2.35
CA GLU A 67 -1.15 1.41 1.29
C GLU A 67 -0.16 0.69 0.37
N GLY A 68 0.70 -0.16 0.92
CA GLY A 68 1.59 -1.05 0.17
C GLY A 68 0.82 -1.98 -0.75
N PHE A 69 -0.27 -2.59 -0.27
CA PHE A 69 -1.15 -3.42 -1.09
C PHE A 69 -1.82 -2.61 -2.20
N LYS A 70 -2.31 -1.39 -1.90
CA LYS A 70 -2.89 -0.48 -2.91
C LYS A 70 -1.89 -0.11 -4.00
N LEU A 71 -0.65 0.19 -3.62
CA LEU A 71 0.44 0.43 -4.57
C LEU A 71 0.72 -0.80 -5.44
N PHE A 72 0.73 -2.00 -4.85
CA PHE A 72 0.91 -3.24 -5.58
C PHE A 72 -0.21 -3.49 -6.61
N VAL A 73 -1.47 -3.24 -6.24
CA VAL A 73 -2.61 -3.36 -7.18
C VAL A 73 -2.47 -2.38 -8.34
N LYS A 74 -2.11 -1.12 -8.06
CA LYS A 74 -1.87 -0.11 -9.10
C LYS A 74 -0.72 -0.51 -10.01
N TRP A 75 0.38 -1.00 -9.43
CA TRP A 75 1.53 -1.53 -10.16
C TRP A 75 1.13 -2.70 -11.07
N LYS A 76 0.35 -3.66 -10.57
CA LYS A 76 -0.15 -4.77 -11.40
C LYS A 76 -0.95 -4.28 -12.60
N SER A 77 -1.83 -3.30 -12.39
CA SER A 77 -2.64 -2.73 -13.47
C SER A 77 -1.75 -2.10 -14.55
N ARG A 78 -0.83 -1.21 -14.16
CA ARG A 78 0.09 -0.51 -15.07
C ARG A 78 1.03 -1.45 -15.82
N ASN A 79 1.40 -2.55 -15.18
CA ASN A 79 2.37 -3.50 -15.73
C ASN A 79 1.74 -4.69 -16.43
N ARG A 80 0.41 -4.82 -16.49
CA ARG A 80 -0.27 -6.01 -17.06
C ARG A 80 0.25 -6.39 -18.45
N TYR A 81 0.44 -5.40 -19.31
CA TYR A 81 0.82 -5.61 -20.71
C TYR A 81 2.25 -5.15 -21.05
N LYS A 82 3.03 -4.72 -20.04
CA LYS A 82 4.42 -4.29 -20.26
C LYS A 82 5.36 -5.49 -20.35
N ALA A 83 6.23 -5.51 -21.37
CA ALA A 83 7.29 -6.50 -21.51
C ALA A 83 8.34 -6.36 -20.39
N LYS A 84 8.81 -5.13 -20.16
CA LYS A 84 9.62 -4.75 -19.01
C LYS A 84 8.72 -4.11 -17.96
N LYS A 85 8.68 -4.69 -16.76
CA LYS A 85 7.93 -4.15 -15.63
C LYS A 85 8.65 -2.92 -15.08
N GLU A 86 7.91 -1.87 -14.77
CA GLU A 86 8.45 -0.69 -14.08
C GLU A 86 8.74 -1.04 -12.61
N THR A 87 9.67 -0.33 -11.99
CA THR A 87 9.92 -0.40 -10.54
C THR A 87 8.89 0.43 -9.77
N LEU A 88 8.81 0.24 -8.46
CA LEU A 88 7.96 1.08 -7.60
C LEU A 88 8.35 2.56 -7.70
N VAL A 89 9.65 2.87 -7.75
CA VAL A 89 10.15 4.25 -7.86
C VAL A 89 9.70 4.88 -9.18
N GLU A 90 9.92 4.20 -10.30
CA GLU A 90 9.47 4.66 -11.63
C GLU A 90 7.95 4.91 -11.65
N MET A 91 7.16 4.00 -11.06
CA MET A 91 5.71 4.18 -10.96
C MET A 91 5.34 5.41 -10.14
N LEU A 92 5.99 5.64 -8.99
CA LEU A 92 5.68 6.78 -8.11
C LEU A 92 6.04 8.11 -8.76
N ASP A 93 7.19 8.19 -9.43
CA ASP A 93 7.61 9.37 -10.17
C ASP A 93 6.61 9.73 -11.27
N ASP A 94 6.11 8.72 -12.00
CA ASP A 94 5.12 8.94 -13.04
C ASP A 94 3.77 9.39 -12.47
N ILE A 95 3.32 8.79 -11.37
CA ILE A 95 2.09 9.22 -10.68
C ILE A 95 2.20 10.68 -10.24
N ASP A 96 3.35 11.08 -9.68
CA ASP A 96 3.54 12.45 -9.24
C ASP A 96 3.54 13.44 -10.43
N LYS A 97 4.17 13.08 -11.55
CA LYS A 97 4.09 13.87 -12.80
C LYS A 97 2.63 14.02 -13.28
N GLU A 98 1.87 12.93 -13.32
CA GLU A 98 0.44 12.93 -13.69
C GLU A 98 -0.35 13.91 -12.79
N GLN A 99 -0.12 13.86 -11.47
CA GLN A 99 -0.80 14.75 -10.51
C GLN A 99 -0.44 16.23 -10.69
N ARG A 100 0.83 16.54 -11.01
CA ARG A 100 1.25 17.92 -11.31
C ARG A 100 0.54 18.45 -12.56
N ILE A 101 0.37 17.62 -13.59
CA ILE A 101 -0.35 17.99 -14.82
C ILE A 101 -1.81 18.31 -14.50
N TYR A 102 -2.52 17.42 -13.79
CA TYR A 102 -3.92 17.66 -13.40
C TYR A 102 -4.10 18.94 -12.59
N LYS A 103 -3.23 19.20 -11.60
CA LYS A 103 -3.26 20.44 -10.81
C LYS A 103 -3.04 21.68 -11.68
N ARG A 104 -2.20 21.59 -12.72
CA ARG A 104 -1.96 22.71 -13.65
C ARG A 104 -3.16 22.95 -14.56
N MET A 105 -3.79 21.90 -15.08
CA MET A 105 -5.00 22.01 -15.90
C MET A 105 -6.16 22.64 -15.11
N ALA A 106 -6.40 22.16 -13.89
CA ALA A 106 -7.45 22.71 -13.01
C ALA A 106 -7.23 24.21 -12.69
N LYS A 107 -5.97 24.67 -12.61
CA LYS A 107 -5.66 26.11 -12.43
C LYS A 107 -5.92 26.94 -13.68
N ILE A 108 -5.80 26.35 -14.86
CA ILE A 108 -6.08 27.04 -16.13
C ILE A 108 -7.59 27.18 -16.34
N GLU A 109 -8.39 26.17 -15.97
CA GLU A 109 -9.85 26.21 -16.11
C GLU A 109 -10.56 27.20 -15.16
N VAL A 110 -9.87 27.67 -14.11
CA VAL A 110 -10.39 28.61 -13.11
C VAL A 110 -9.98 30.06 -13.39
N ALA A 111 -9.12 30.29 -14.39
CA ALA A 111 -8.61 31.61 -14.79
C ALA A 111 -9.30 32.13 -16.05
#